data_AF-A0A955AW15-F1
#
_entry.id   AF-A0A955AW15-F1
#
_cell.length_a   1.000
_cell.length_b   1.000
_cell.length_c   1.000
_cell.angle_alpha   90.00
_cell.angle_beta   90.00
_cell.angle_gamma   90.00
#
_symmetry.space_group_name_H-M   'P 1'
#
loop_
_entity.id
_entity.type
_entity.pdbx_description
1 polymer ?
#
loop_
_entity_poly.entity_id
_entity_poly.type
_entity_poly.pdbx_seq_one_letter_code
_entity_poly.pdbx_strand_id
1 'polypeptide(L)'
;VTAQVHESLVGNVSEMVTNPDPMVTAHKIEKSYQDAKREVPEELRMDNAENELWSFNFLPTRPVRAEFAPGQITVAIYATDFAVYDDDFDTDADNYQTPREGFPLRDEFLISAQYNVEQTADGVQFVRQGEVSVEFPNRQRIGLFNPRDALLRVAQSTLKKKFNAMFKEIVNPEDIPLQGQGRDAGRLRMRSADSRQGWLLLTWELLPPEVKTAAVASPASAQ
;
A
#
# COMPACT_ATOMS: atom_id res chain seq x y z
N VAL A 1 -3.30 -24.31 -4.82
CA VAL A 1 -2.52 -23.52 -5.81
C VAL A 1 -1.25 -23.03 -5.15
N THR A 2 -0.12 -23.00 -5.84
CA THR A 2 1.14 -22.47 -5.30
C THR A 2 1.74 -21.47 -6.27
N ALA A 3 2.42 -20.44 -5.74
CA ALA A 3 3.16 -19.46 -6.53
C ALA A 3 4.49 -19.15 -5.85
N GLN A 4 5.51 -18.89 -6.66
CA GLN A 4 6.82 -18.44 -6.21
C GLN A 4 7.12 -17.09 -6.88
N VAL A 5 7.45 -16.10 -6.06
CA VAL A 5 7.75 -14.73 -6.51
C VAL A 5 9.16 -14.40 -6.08
N HIS A 6 10.03 -14.07 -7.04
CA HIS A 6 11.33 -13.51 -6.75
C HIS A 6 11.21 -11.99 -6.54
N GLU A 7 11.99 -11.43 -5.62
CA GLU A 7 11.95 -10.00 -5.29
C GLU A 7 12.15 -9.07 -6.50
N SER A 8 12.94 -9.49 -7.49
CA SER A 8 13.15 -8.71 -8.72
C SER A 8 11.90 -8.55 -9.57
N LEU A 9 10.92 -9.46 -9.45
CA LEU A 9 9.65 -9.34 -10.18
C LEU A 9 8.90 -8.08 -9.75
N VAL A 10 8.94 -7.75 -8.45
CA VAL A 10 8.27 -6.56 -7.90
C VAL A 10 8.83 -5.29 -8.54
N GLY A 11 10.17 -5.18 -8.59
CA GLY A 11 10.84 -4.06 -9.25
C GLY A 11 10.47 -3.92 -10.72
N ASN A 12 10.58 -5.01 -11.48
CA ASN A 12 10.31 -4.99 -12.92
C ASN A 12 8.85 -4.65 -13.25
N VAL A 13 7.89 -5.23 -12.53
CA VAL A 13 6.47 -4.94 -12.73
C VAL A 13 6.14 -3.52 -12.32
N SER A 14 6.76 -3.01 -11.24
CA SER A 14 6.52 -1.65 -10.79
C SER A 14 6.92 -0.61 -11.84
N GLU A 15 8.07 -0.76 -12.49
CA GLU A 15 8.51 0.13 -13.57
C GLU A 15 7.50 0.18 -14.72
N MET A 16 6.97 -0.98 -15.11
CA MET A 16 5.94 -1.06 -16.17
C MET A 16 4.67 -0.30 -15.81
N VAL A 17 4.26 -0.35 -14.54
CA VAL A 17 3.02 0.28 -14.06
C VAL A 17 3.19 1.77 -13.82
N THR A 18 4.33 2.21 -13.28
CA THR A 18 4.53 3.60 -12.85
C THR A 18 5.15 4.49 -13.93
N ASN A 19 5.92 3.97 -14.87
CA ASN A 19 6.57 4.81 -15.89
C ASN A 19 5.60 5.55 -16.84
N PRO A 20 4.42 5.00 -17.21
CA PRO A 20 3.45 5.74 -18.03
C PRO A 20 2.92 7.00 -17.34
N ASP A 21 2.81 6.99 -16.02
CA ASP A 21 2.31 8.09 -15.20
C ASP A 21 3.00 8.06 -13.82
N PRO A 22 4.20 8.66 -13.70
CA PRO A 22 5.02 8.55 -12.50
C PRO A 22 4.53 9.41 -11.35
N MET A 23 3.65 10.39 -11.61
CA MET A 23 3.19 11.34 -10.62
C MET A 23 2.01 10.75 -9.82
N VAL A 24 2.23 10.58 -8.53
CA VAL A 24 1.20 10.22 -7.56
C VAL A 24 0.66 11.48 -6.91
N THR A 25 -0.66 11.55 -6.80
CA THR A 25 -1.38 12.65 -6.16
C THR A 25 -2.27 12.10 -5.05
N ALA A 26 -2.59 12.94 -4.07
CA ALA A 26 -3.50 12.56 -3.00
C ALA A 26 -4.87 12.07 -3.53
N HIS A 27 -5.41 12.73 -4.56
CA HIS A 27 -6.64 12.31 -5.26
C HIS A 27 -6.50 10.94 -5.95
N LYS A 28 -5.38 10.67 -6.64
CA LYS A 28 -5.14 9.35 -7.25
C LYS A 28 -5.10 8.24 -6.21
N ILE A 29 -4.51 8.51 -5.04
CA ILE A 29 -4.49 7.55 -3.93
C ILE A 29 -5.91 7.32 -3.40
N GLU A 30 -6.65 8.37 -3.06
CA GLU A 30 -8.04 8.22 -2.60
C GLU A 30 -8.91 7.46 -3.61
N LYS A 31 -8.85 7.87 -4.88
CA LYS A 31 -9.57 7.20 -5.97
C LYS A 31 -9.20 5.72 -6.08
N SER A 32 -7.92 5.37 -5.90
CA SER A 32 -7.49 3.96 -5.94
C SER A 32 -8.15 3.12 -4.83
N TYR A 33 -8.41 3.68 -3.65
CA TYR A 33 -9.14 3.01 -2.58
C TYR A 33 -10.63 2.87 -2.95
N GLN A 34 -11.24 3.93 -3.47
CA GLN A 34 -12.64 3.94 -3.91
C GLN A 34 -12.90 2.93 -5.04
N ASP A 35 -12.04 2.91 -6.06
CA ASP A 35 -12.09 1.97 -7.20
C ASP A 35 -11.93 0.52 -6.72
N ALA A 36 -11.05 0.30 -5.72
CA ALA A 36 -10.89 -0.99 -5.06
C ALA A 36 -12.03 -1.32 -4.07
N LYS A 37 -13.01 -0.43 -3.88
CA LYS A 37 -14.11 -0.53 -2.91
C LYS A 37 -13.61 -0.77 -1.48
N ARG A 38 -12.50 -0.14 -1.13
CA ARG A 38 -11.88 -0.17 0.19
C ARG A 38 -12.21 1.12 0.94
N GLU A 39 -12.28 1.01 2.26
CA GLU A 39 -12.41 2.19 3.11
C GLU A 39 -11.16 3.07 2.97
N VAL A 40 -11.38 4.34 2.62
CA VAL A 40 -10.33 5.36 2.55
C VAL A 40 -9.96 5.76 3.99
N PRO A 41 -8.69 5.59 4.42
CA PRO A 41 -8.22 6.09 5.72
C PRO A 41 -8.44 7.59 5.87
N GLU A 42 -8.75 8.05 7.08
CA GLU A 42 -9.05 9.46 7.36
C GLU A 42 -7.93 10.40 6.90
N GLU A 43 -6.67 10.00 7.04
CA GLU A 43 -5.51 10.79 6.64
C GLU A 43 -5.38 10.96 5.12
N LEU A 44 -6.11 10.18 4.33
CA LEU A 44 -6.07 10.16 2.87
C LEU A 44 -7.34 10.71 2.21
N ARG A 45 -8.37 11.06 2.99
CA ARG A 45 -9.61 11.60 2.42
C ARG A 45 -9.46 13.06 2.02
N MET A 46 -9.77 13.40 0.78
CA MET A 46 -9.66 14.78 0.29
C MET A 46 -10.89 15.63 0.63
N ASP A 47 -11.98 15.01 1.13
CA ASP A 47 -13.13 15.74 1.68
C ASP A 47 -12.88 16.36 3.07
N ASN A 48 -11.77 15.98 3.72
CA ASN A 48 -11.33 16.54 4.99
C ASN A 48 -10.40 17.74 4.75
N ALA A 49 -10.88 18.95 5.09
CA ALA A 49 -10.13 20.19 4.96
C ALA A 49 -8.85 20.27 5.81
N GLU A 50 -8.64 19.37 6.78
CA GLU A 50 -7.38 19.29 7.52
C GLU A 50 -6.29 18.50 6.79
N ASN A 51 -6.64 17.80 5.71
CA ASN A 51 -5.69 17.02 4.92
C ASN A 51 -5.08 17.86 3.81
N GLU A 52 -3.75 17.90 3.79
CA GLU A 52 -3.04 18.63 2.74
C GLU A 52 -3.17 17.92 1.39
N LEU A 53 -3.26 18.72 0.32
CA LEU A 53 -2.99 18.24 -1.03
C LEU A 53 -1.49 18.01 -1.20
N TRP A 54 -1.12 16.83 -1.67
CA TRP A 54 0.28 16.47 -1.87
C TRP A 54 0.49 15.63 -3.13
N SER A 55 1.73 15.66 -3.62
CA SER A 55 2.18 14.83 -4.74
C SER A 55 3.64 14.39 -4.57
N PHE A 56 4.02 13.37 -5.33
CA PHE A 56 5.41 13.00 -5.56
C PHE A 56 5.54 12.28 -6.90
N ASN A 57 6.77 12.13 -7.39
CA ASN A 57 7.10 11.31 -8.55
C ASN A 57 7.81 10.03 -8.12
N PHE A 58 7.39 8.89 -8.65
CA PHE A 58 8.20 7.67 -8.60
C PHE A 58 9.54 7.88 -9.30
N LEU A 59 10.61 7.26 -8.78
CA LEU A 59 11.86 7.20 -9.54
C LEU A 59 11.66 6.39 -10.83
N PRO A 60 12.31 6.75 -11.95
CA PRO A 60 12.11 6.06 -13.24
C PRO A 60 12.67 4.64 -13.28
N THR A 61 13.45 4.23 -12.28
CA THR A 61 14.10 2.92 -12.22
C THR A 61 13.91 2.32 -10.83
N ARG A 62 13.36 1.10 -10.79
CA ARG A 62 13.02 0.34 -9.58
C ARG A 62 12.28 1.18 -8.52
N PRO A 63 11.14 1.82 -8.87
CA PRO A 63 10.40 2.70 -7.98
C PRO A 63 9.77 1.98 -6.81
N VAL A 64 9.49 0.68 -6.94
CA VAL A 64 9.10 -0.17 -5.82
C VAL A 64 10.08 -1.33 -5.73
N ARG A 65 10.49 -1.65 -4.51
CA ARG A 65 11.34 -2.81 -4.23
C ARG A 65 10.70 -3.64 -3.14
N ALA A 66 10.84 -4.95 -3.27
CA ALA A 66 10.64 -5.86 -2.17
C ALA A 66 11.98 -6.49 -1.80
N GLU A 67 12.12 -6.87 -0.54
CA GLU A 67 13.20 -7.73 -0.05
C GLU A 67 12.56 -8.89 0.70
N PHE A 68 12.95 -10.11 0.35
CA PHE A 68 12.41 -11.33 0.97
C PHE A 68 13.49 -12.02 1.81
N ALA A 69 13.59 -11.60 3.06
CA ALA A 69 14.43 -12.22 4.08
C ALA A 69 13.68 -13.38 4.79
N PRO A 70 14.39 -14.30 5.49
CA PRO A 70 13.75 -15.37 6.24
C PRO A 70 12.63 -14.90 7.18
N GLY A 71 11.38 -15.26 6.88
CA GLY A 71 10.19 -14.91 7.67
C GLY A 71 9.81 -13.42 7.66
N GLN A 72 10.45 -12.61 6.82
CA GLN A 72 10.26 -11.17 6.76
C GLN A 72 10.13 -10.67 5.31
N ILE A 73 9.34 -9.62 5.13
CA ILE A 73 9.15 -8.93 3.86
C ILE A 73 9.34 -7.44 4.10
N THR A 74 10.24 -6.82 3.36
CA THR A 74 10.34 -5.35 3.32
C THR A 74 9.78 -4.86 2.00
N VAL A 75 8.92 -3.84 2.03
CA VAL A 75 8.45 -3.12 0.84
C VAL A 75 8.97 -1.70 0.93
N ALA A 76 9.60 -1.22 -0.15
CA ALA A 76 10.14 0.12 -0.23
C ALA A 76 9.69 0.83 -1.51
N ILE A 77 9.31 2.10 -1.39
CA ILE A 77 8.97 3.01 -2.47
C ILE A 77 10.10 4.03 -2.58
N TYR A 78 10.61 4.24 -3.79
CA TYR A 78 11.61 5.25 -4.12
C TYR A 78 10.97 6.34 -4.96
N ALA A 79 11.07 7.57 -4.48
CA ALA A 79 10.39 8.72 -5.05
C ALA A 79 11.23 10.00 -4.96
N THR A 80 10.75 11.06 -5.63
CA THR A 80 11.35 12.39 -5.70
C THR A 80 10.26 13.44 -5.84
N ASP A 81 10.65 14.72 -5.86
CA ASP A 81 9.78 15.87 -6.14
C ASP A 81 8.54 15.93 -5.25
N PHE A 82 8.70 15.68 -3.95
CA PHE A 82 7.58 15.79 -3.02
C PHE A 82 7.10 17.24 -2.95
N ALA A 83 5.79 17.45 -3.12
CA ALA A 83 5.17 18.76 -3.07
C ALA A 83 3.92 18.73 -2.20
N VAL A 84 3.68 19.85 -1.52
CA VAL A 84 2.45 20.16 -0.81
C VAL A 84 1.84 21.39 -1.47
N TYR A 85 0.51 21.44 -1.55
CA TYR A 85 -0.23 22.50 -2.22
C TYR A 85 -1.18 23.16 -1.23
N ASP A 86 -1.43 24.45 -1.42
CA ASP A 86 -2.44 25.17 -0.64
C ASP A 86 -3.84 24.86 -1.20
N ASP A 87 -4.86 24.92 -0.34
CA ASP A 87 -6.26 24.48 -0.57
C ASP A 87 -7.02 25.18 -1.72
N ASP A 88 -6.39 26.08 -2.46
CA ASP A 88 -7.07 26.96 -3.44
C ASP A 88 -7.23 26.30 -4.82
N PHE A 89 -7.38 24.97 -4.86
CA PHE A 89 -7.41 24.21 -6.09
C PHE A 89 -8.72 23.46 -6.31
N ASP A 90 -9.28 23.66 -7.51
CA ASP A 90 -10.48 23.00 -8.02
C ASP A 90 -10.39 21.48 -7.83
N THR A 91 -11.28 20.96 -6.99
CA THR A 91 -11.33 19.56 -6.51
C THR A 91 -11.54 18.53 -7.61
N ASP A 92 -11.78 18.96 -8.86
CA ASP A 92 -12.11 18.11 -9.99
C ASP A 92 -10.97 17.86 -10.99
N ALA A 93 -9.77 18.38 -10.77
CA ALA A 93 -8.68 18.19 -11.73
C ALA A 93 -7.37 17.74 -11.09
N ASP A 94 -6.76 16.69 -11.67
CA ASP A 94 -5.34 16.31 -11.55
C ASP A 94 -4.35 17.44 -11.98
N ASN A 95 -4.78 18.69 -11.93
CA ASN A 95 -4.10 19.87 -12.44
C ASN A 95 -3.36 20.57 -11.30
N TYR A 96 -2.42 19.88 -10.66
CA TYR A 96 -1.59 20.47 -9.61
C TYR A 96 -0.73 21.62 -10.17
N GLN A 97 -1.21 22.87 -10.09
CA GLN A 97 -0.59 24.00 -10.81
C GLN A 97 0.58 24.65 -10.07
N THR A 98 0.43 24.95 -8.76
CA THR A 98 1.46 25.67 -8.00
C THR A 98 1.61 25.09 -6.60
N PRO A 99 2.76 24.45 -6.27
CA PRO A 99 3.07 24.05 -4.92
C PRO A 99 3.11 25.24 -3.96
N ARG A 100 2.80 24.98 -2.68
CA ARG A 100 2.96 25.92 -1.58
C ARG A 100 4.38 26.49 -1.56
N GLU A 101 4.53 27.74 -1.16
CA GLU A 101 5.85 28.37 -1.04
C GLU A 101 6.82 27.51 -0.19
N GLY A 102 8.03 27.30 -0.71
CA GLY A 102 9.03 26.40 -0.12
C GLY A 102 9.01 24.96 -0.69
N PHE A 103 8.01 24.60 -1.48
CA PHE A 103 7.96 23.38 -2.28
C PHE A 103 8.17 23.68 -3.77
N PRO A 104 8.49 22.68 -4.62
CA PRO A 104 8.69 21.25 -4.35
C PRO A 104 10.07 20.89 -3.77
N LEU A 105 10.12 19.82 -2.98
CA LEU A 105 11.34 19.17 -2.53
C LEU A 105 11.84 18.19 -3.58
N ARG A 106 12.87 18.59 -4.32
CA ARG A 106 13.51 17.78 -5.37
C ARG A 106 14.47 16.70 -4.85
N ASP A 107 14.54 16.51 -3.54
CA ASP A 107 15.39 15.49 -2.94
C ASP A 107 14.72 14.12 -3.13
N GLU A 108 15.53 13.12 -3.51
CA GLU A 108 15.08 11.74 -3.50
C GLU A 108 14.79 11.29 -2.07
N PHE A 109 13.74 10.50 -1.91
CA PHE A 109 13.38 9.89 -0.66
C PHE A 109 12.92 8.45 -0.86
N LEU A 110 13.07 7.65 0.19
CA LEU A 110 12.55 6.30 0.24
C LEU A 110 11.58 6.18 1.40
N ILE A 111 10.50 5.44 1.16
CA ILE A 111 9.51 5.07 2.17
C ILE A 111 9.56 3.56 2.30
N SER A 112 9.71 3.01 3.51
CA SER A 112 9.74 1.56 3.68
C SER A 112 8.92 1.07 4.86
N ALA A 113 8.34 -0.11 4.68
CA ALA A 113 7.62 -0.85 5.70
C ALA A 113 8.11 -2.30 5.72
N GLN A 114 8.39 -2.81 6.91
CA GLN A 114 8.85 -4.18 7.13
C GLN A 114 7.74 -4.97 7.80
N TYR A 115 7.54 -6.22 7.37
CA TYR A 115 6.49 -7.10 7.85
C TYR A 115 7.08 -8.46 8.25
N ASN A 116 6.68 -8.97 9.41
CA ASN A 116 6.87 -10.38 9.75
C ASN A 116 5.74 -11.20 9.13
N VAL A 117 6.09 -12.39 8.65
CA VAL A 117 5.14 -13.37 8.12
C VAL A 117 4.74 -14.32 9.25
N GLU A 118 3.49 -14.25 9.67
CA GLU A 118 2.96 -15.04 10.77
C GLU A 118 1.93 -16.05 10.27
N GLN A 119 2.10 -17.29 10.68
CA GLN A 119 1.15 -18.36 10.41
C GLN A 119 0.11 -18.40 11.53
N THR A 120 -1.16 -18.33 11.15
CA THR A 120 -2.30 -18.39 12.09
C THR A 120 -3.12 -19.65 11.84
N ALA A 121 -4.07 -19.94 12.72
CA ALA A 121 -4.99 -21.07 12.53
C ALA A 121 -5.84 -20.92 11.25
N ASP A 122 -6.15 -19.68 10.87
CA ASP A 122 -7.04 -19.38 9.75
C ASP A 122 -6.30 -19.13 8.42
N GLY A 123 -4.97 -18.91 8.46
CA GLY A 123 -4.16 -18.68 7.28
C GLY A 123 -2.87 -17.93 7.60
N VAL A 124 -2.61 -16.88 6.83
CA VAL A 124 -1.39 -16.05 6.95
C VAL A 124 -1.77 -14.66 7.45
N GLN A 125 -0.92 -14.07 8.27
CA GLN A 125 -0.98 -12.67 8.64
C GLN A 125 0.39 -12.01 8.39
N PHE A 126 0.38 -10.78 7.88
CA PHE A 126 1.58 -9.97 7.77
C PHE A 126 1.51 -8.86 8.81
N VAL A 127 2.48 -8.83 9.73
CA VAL A 127 2.51 -7.90 10.86
C VAL A 127 3.65 -6.90 10.69
N ARG A 128 3.31 -5.62 10.52
CA ARG A 128 4.27 -4.54 10.33
C ARG A 128 5.13 -4.35 11.56
N GLN A 129 6.43 -4.20 11.35
CA GLN A 129 7.43 -4.00 12.38
C GLN A 129 7.71 -2.51 12.54
N GLY A 130 7.08 -1.90 13.55
CA GLY A 130 7.23 -0.47 13.85
C GLY A 130 6.57 0.46 12.83
N GLU A 131 6.88 1.76 12.94
CA GLU A 131 6.39 2.78 12.02
C GLU A 131 7.04 2.68 10.64
N VAL A 132 6.36 3.21 9.63
CA VAL A 132 6.93 3.41 8.30
C VAL A 132 8.18 4.31 8.40
N SER A 133 9.28 3.86 7.80
CA SER A 133 10.50 4.67 7.69
C SER A 133 10.40 5.61 6.49
N VAL A 134 10.89 6.84 6.65
CA VAL A 134 11.03 7.82 5.57
C VAL A 134 12.42 8.41 5.66
N GLU A 135 13.22 8.19 4.62
CA GLU A 135 14.64 8.55 4.58
C GLU A 135 14.97 9.35 3.33
N PHE A 136 15.92 10.26 3.46
CA PHE A 136 16.46 11.06 2.35
C PHE A 136 17.93 10.65 2.15
N PRO A 137 18.21 9.61 1.33
CA PRO A 137 19.53 8.96 1.29
C PRO A 137 20.68 9.91 0.91
N ASN A 138 20.38 10.93 0.11
CA ASN A 138 21.37 11.94 -0.31
C ASN A 138 21.60 13.04 0.75
N ARG A 139 21.04 12.90 1.96
CA ARG A 139 21.16 13.86 3.08
C ARG A 139 21.72 13.17 4.32
N GLN A 140 22.99 13.48 4.61
CA GLN A 140 23.68 12.86 5.75
C GLN A 140 23.20 13.38 7.12
N ARG A 141 22.66 14.61 7.22
CA ARG A 141 22.06 15.18 8.46
C ARG A 141 21.02 16.24 8.12
N ILE A 142 19.80 16.10 8.67
CA ILE A 142 18.78 17.16 8.68
C ILE A 142 19.03 18.02 9.93
N GLY A 143 19.71 19.15 9.76
CA GLY A 143 20.01 20.09 10.84
C GLY A 143 18.77 20.83 11.37
N LEU A 144 18.95 21.66 12.41
CA LEU A 144 17.88 22.52 12.95
C LEU A 144 17.90 23.95 12.38
N PHE A 145 18.99 24.38 11.74
CA PHE A 145 19.25 25.79 11.47
C PHE A 145 19.24 26.19 9.99
N ASN A 146 18.87 25.26 9.10
CA ASN A 146 18.74 25.53 7.67
C ASN A 146 17.25 25.49 7.26
N PRO A 147 16.71 26.53 6.60
CA PRO A 147 15.33 26.53 6.10
C PRO A 147 14.97 25.29 5.26
N ARG A 148 15.93 24.74 4.50
CA ARG A 148 15.71 23.50 3.74
C ARG A 148 15.52 22.27 4.64
N ASP A 149 16.20 22.22 5.78
CA ASP A 149 16.04 21.13 6.74
C ASP A 149 14.68 21.18 7.46
N ALA A 150 14.12 22.38 7.64
CA ALA A 150 12.75 22.53 8.15
C ALA A 150 11.72 21.95 7.16
N LEU A 151 11.86 22.24 5.86
CA LEU A 151 10.99 21.67 4.82
C LEU A 151 11.10 20.14 4.75
N LEU A 152 12.31 19.59 4.85
CA LEU A 152 12.50 18.14 4.90
C LEU A 152 11.78 17.49 6.09
N ARG A 153 11.75 18.14 7.26
CA ARG A 153 11.02 17.64 8.43
C ARG A 153 9.51 17.65 8.22
N VAL A 154 8.97 18.72 7.62
CA VAL A 154 7.56 18.79 7.26
C VAL A 154 7.22 17.65 6.31
N ALA A 155 7.99 17.48 5.23
CA ALA A 155 7.79 16.39 4.30
C ALA A 155 7.90 15.01 4.95
N GLN A 156 8.91 14.79 5.80
CA GLN A 156 9.05 13.54 6.53
C GLN A 156 7.83 13.26 7.42
N SER A 157 7.32 14.27 8.12
CA SER A 157 6.15 14.16 8.98
C SER A 157 4.88 13.85 8.17
N THR A 158 4.64 14.59 7.08
CA THR A 158 3.50 14.37 6.19
C THR A 158 3.56 12.98 5.56
N LEU A 159 4.68 12.60 4.96
CA LEU A 159 4.87 11.28 4.36
C LEU A 159 4.68 10.16 5.38
N LYS A 160 5.26 10.26 6.58
CA LYS A 160 5.05 9.27 7.64
C LYS A 160 3.57 9.14 8.02
N LYS A 161 2.86 10.26 8.23
CA LYS A 161 1.42 10.24 8.55
C LYS A 161 0.62 9.51 7.46
N LYS A 162 0.77 9.92 6.21
CA LYS A 162 0.00 9.36 5.07
C LYS A 162 0.36 7.90 4.80
N PHE A 163 1.64 7.53 4.85
CA PHE A 163 2.07 6.16 4.56
C PHE A 163 1.87 5.18 5.71
N ASN A 164 1.86 5.61 6.98
CA ASN A 164 1.41 4.73 8.07
C ASN A 164 -0.07 4.34 7.91
N ALA A 165 -0.91 5.23 7.37
CA ALA A 165 -2.31 4.93 7.06
C ALA A 165 -2.45 3.96 5.87
N MET A 166 -1.58 4.06 4.86
CA MET A 166 -1.57 3.15 3.70
C MET A 166 -1.02 1.77 4.05
N PHE A 167 0.13 1.72 4.72
CA PHE A 167 0.77 0.48 5.18
C PHE A 167 0.15 0.04 6.50
N LYS A 168 -0.96 -0.69 6.42
CA LYS A 168 -1.65 -1.22 7.61
C LYS A 168 -0.68 -2.00 8.51
N GLU A 169 -0.85 -1.86 9.82
CA GLU A 169 -0.07 -2.60 10.81
C GLU A 169 -0.25 -4.11 10.69
N ILE A 170 -1.48 -4.52 10.39
CA ILE A 170 -1.84 -5.91 10.18
C ILE A 170 -2.50 -6.03 8.81
N VAL A 171 -1.93 -6.90 7.97
CA VAL A 171 -2.50 -7.25 6.67
C VAL A 171 -2.90 -8.72 6.70
N ASN A 172 -4.21 -8.96 6.66
CA ASN A 172 -4.77 -10.27 6.43
C ASN A 172 -5.08 -10.39 4.93
N PRO A 173 -4.50 -11.37 4.20
CA PRO A 173 -4.82 -11.59 2.81
C PRO A 173 -6.30 -11.89 2.63
N GLU A 174 -6.95 -11.14 1.75
CA GLU A 174 -8.34 -11.38 1.37
C GLU A 174 -8.45 -12.68 0.55
N ASP A 175 -9.57 -13.40 0.72
CA ASP A 175 -9.88 -14.57 -0.10
C ASP A 175 -10.08 -14.13 -1.56
N ILE A 176 -9.40 -14.80 -2.49
CA ILE A 176 -9.47 -14.46 -3.91
C ILE A 176 -10.67 -15.19 -4.53
N PRO A 177 -11.71 -14.50 -4.99
CA PRO A 177 -12.82 -15.15 -5.67
C PRO A 177 -12.36 -15.71 -7.02
N LEU A 178 -12.75 -16.95 -7.32
CA LEU A 178 -12.53 -17.50 -8.65
C LEU A 178 -13.40 -16.76 -9.68
N GLN A 179 -12.85 -16.52 -10.86
CA GLN A 179 -13.54 -15.84 -11.97
C GLN A 179 -13.89 -16.83 -13.09
N GLY A 180 -14.79 -16.41 -13.99
CA GLY A 180 -15.20 -17.21 -15.15
C GLY A 180 -15.88 -18.53 -14.77
N GLN A 181 -15.54 -19.62 -15.45
CA GLN A 181 -16.13 -20.95 -15.24
C GLN A 181 -15.90 -21.52 -13.83
N GLY A 182 -14.92 -21.00 -13.09
CA GLY A 182 -14.61 -21.43 -11.72
C GLY A 182 -15.36 -20.66 -10.63
N ARG A 183 -16.20 -19.66 -10.97
CA ARG A 183 -16.85 -18.79 -9.98
C ARG A 183 -17.66 -19.55 -8.93
N ASP A 184 -18.35 -20.61 -9.35
CA ASP A 184 -19.18 -21.42 -8.47
C ASP A 184 -18.38 -22.43 -7.64
N ALA A 185 -17.09 -22.62 -7.93
CA ALA A 185 -16.20 -23.52 -7.18
C ALA A 185 -15.72 -22.91 -5.85
N GLY A 186 -15.94 -21.61 -5.64
CA GLY A 186 -15.67 -20.93 -4.37
C GLY A 186 -14.53 -19.92 -4.45
N ARG A 187 -13.70 -19.86 -3.39
CA ARG A 187 -12.67 -18.82 -3.21
C ARG A 187 -11.33 -19.45 -2.82
N LEU A 188 -10.23 -18.80 -3.17
CA LEU A 188 -8.89 -19.23 -2.77
C LEU A 188 -8.47 -18.49 -1.51
N ARG A 189 -8.26 -19.23 -0.42
CA ARG A 189 -7.69 -18.69 0.82
C ARG A 189 -6.20 -18.96 0.90
N MET A 190 -5.41 -17.94 1.23
CA MET A 190 -3.99 -18.12 1.49
C MET A 190 -3.78 -18.95 2.76
N ARG A 191 -3.05 -20.05 2.65
CA ARG A 191 -2.78 -20.99 3.76
C ARG A 191 -1.36 -20.93 4.28
N SER A 192 -0.41 -20.56 3.42
CA SER A 192 0.95 -20.34 3.87
C SER A 192 1.62 -19.27 3.04
N ALA A 193 2.49 -18.53 3.70
CA ALA A 193 3.49 -17.68 3.08
C ALA A 193 4.82 -17.99 3.76
N ASP A 194 5.87 -18.10 2.97
CA ASP A 194 7.24 -18.29 3.45
C ASP A 194 8.16 -17.41 2.61
N SER A 195 8.91 -16.53 3.26
CA SER A 195 9.93 -15.72 2.61
C SER A 195 11.31 -16.25 2.98
N ARG A 196 12.16 -16.46 1.98
CA ARG A 196 13.55 -16.91 2.16
C ARG A 196 14.40 -16.63 0.93
N GLN A 197 15.62 -16.14 1.14
CA GLN A 197 16.66 -16.00 0.11
C GLN A 197 16.18 -15.30 -1.17
N GLY A 198 15.45 -14.18 -1.05
CA GLY A 198 14.94 -13.42 -2.20
C GLY A 198 13.68 -14.00 -2.86
N TRP A 199 13.10 -15.06 -2.28
CA TRP A 199 11.86 -15.69 -2.74
C TRP A 199 10.74 -15.57 -1.72
N LEU A 200 9.53 -15.34 -2.22
CA LEU A 200 8.27 -15.46 -1.50
C LEU A 200 7.46 -16.63 -2.09
N LEU A 201 7.27 -17.67 -1.28
CA LEU A 201 6.43 -18.82 -1.60
C LEU A 201 5.05 -18.62 -0.98
N LEU A 202 4.01 -18.66 -1.81
CA LEU A 202 2.63 -18.51 -1.40
C LEU A 202 1.84 -19.77 -1.75
N THR A 203 0.99 -20.22 -0.84
CA THR A 203 0.08 -21.34 -1.08
C THR A 203 -1.36 -20.95 -0.77
N TRP A 204 -2.27 -21.41 -1.61
CA TRP A 204 -3.70 -21.22 -1.45
C TRP A 204 -4.43 -22.55 -1.48
N GLU A 205 -5.47 -22.63 -0.65
CA GLU A 205 -6.46 -23.70 -0.63
C GLU A 205 -7.78 -23.20 -1.23
N LEU A 206 -8.49 -24.09 -1.93
CA LEU A 206 -9.83 -23.81 -2.41
C LEU A 206 -10.83 -24.03 -1.28
N LEU A 207 -11.50 -22.95 -0.88
CA LEU A 207 -12.64 -23.01 0.00
C LEU A 207 -13.91 -23.15 -0.85
N PRO A 208 -14.76 -24.16 -0.57
CA PRO A 208 -16.03 -24.32 -1.28
C PRO A 208 -16.92 -23.10 -1.03
N PRO A 209 -17.90 -22.82 -1.91
CA PRO A 209 -18.86 -21.76 -1.69
C PRO A 209 -19.59 -21.98 -0.35
N GLU A 210 -19.85 -20.90 0.38
CA GLU A 210 -20.67 -20.97 1.59
C GLU A 210 -22.03 -21.58 1.25
N VAL A 211 -22.26 -22.80 1.72
CA VAL A 211 -23.59 -23.41 1.66
C VAL A 211 -24.46 -22.59 2.58
N LYS A 212 -25.30 -21.71 2.03
CA LYS A 212 -26.43 -21.15 2.78
C LYS A 212 -27.29 -22.33 3.20
N THR A 213 -27.12 -22.78 4.44
CA THR A 213 -28.02 -23.75 5.04
C THR A 213 -29.39 -23.09 5.11
N ALA A 214 -30.23 -23.34 4.10
CA ALA A 214 -31.64 -23.07 4.20
C ALA A 214 -32.12 -23.84 5.43
N ALA A 215 -32.54 -23.11 6.45
CA ALA A 215 -33.20 -23.69 7.61
C ALA A 215 -34.33 -24.58 7.09
N VAL A 216 -34.12 -25.89 7.16
CA VAL A 216 -35.18 -26.86 6.94
C VAL A 216 -36.11 -26.69 8.12
N ALA A 217 -37.19 -25.93 7.91
CA ALA A 217 -38.31 -25.92 8.83
C ALA A 217 -38.83 -27.36 8.91
N SER A 218 -38.56 -28.02 10.04
CA SER A 218 -39.23 -29.27 10.38
C SER A 218 -40.74 -29.04 10.35
N PRO A 219 -41.54 -29.85 9.61
CA PRO A 219 -42.97 -29.85 9.80
C PRO A 219 -43.24 -30.43 11.19
N ALA A 220 -43.71 -29.57 12.10
CA ALA A 220 -44.25 -30.02 13.37
C ALA A 220 -45.39 -31.00 13.08
N SER A 221 -45.15 -32.25 13.47
CA SER A 221 -46.14 -33.33 13.38
C SER A 221 -47.28 -33.04 14.35
N ALA A 222 -48.49 -33.35 13.88
CA ALA A 222 -49.72 -33.32 14.63
C ALA A 222 -49.64 -34.12 15.95
N GLN A 223 -50.24 -33.57 17.00
CA GLN A 223 -51.04 -34.28 18.00
C GLN A 223 -51.86 -33.28 18.82
#